data_AF-A0A538IB57-F1
#
_entry.id   AF-A0A538IB57-F1
#
_cell.length_a   1.000
_cell.length_b   1.000
_cell.length_c   1.000
_cell.angle_alpha   90.00
_cell.angle_beta   90.00
_cell.angle_gamma   90.00
#
_symmetry.space_group_name_H-M   'P 1'
#
loop_
_entity.id
_entity.type
_entity.pdbx_description
1 polymer ?
#
loop_
_entity_poly.entity_id
_entity_poly.type
_entity_poly.pdbx_seq_one_letter_code
_entity_poly.pdbx_strand_id
1 'polypeptide(L)'
;MERLWAPWRLEYIKSADDDPACVFCAALEGADEEKLVVHRGAGAFVLLNKFPYASGHFMVAPMRHLGEFATVSDDELVEIHRLAGSGMRALSAVYAPQAHNLGWNLGRVAGAGVVDHVHLHVVPRWAGDTNFMPVLADVKVLPEHLVETRRKLVEAWPE
;
A
#
# COMPACT_ATOMS: atom_id res chain seq x y z
N MET A 1 -31.49 7.05 -11.75
CA MET A 1 -30.20 6.41 -12.08
C MET A 1 -29.14 7.11 -11.26
N GLU A 2 -28.63 6.44 -10.22
CA GLU A 2 -27.51 6.97 -9.45
C GLU A 2 -26.27 7.00 -10.33
N ARG A 3 -25.64 8.17 -10.42
CA ARG A 3 -24.44 8.38 -11.24
C ARG A 3 -23.22 8.18 -10.35
N LEU A 4 -22.43 7.14 -10.63
CA LEU A 4 -21.12 6.93 -10.02
C LEU A 4 -20.08 7.75 -10.79
N TRP A 5 -19.52 8.75 -10.13
CA TRP A 5 -18.44 9.58 -10.66
C TRP A 5 -17.11 9.07 -10.10
N ALA A 6 -16.17 8.70 -10.99
CA ALA A 6 -14.83 8.27 -10.63
C ALA A 6 -13.76 9.23 -11.21
N PRO A 7 -13.74 10.51 -10.81
CA PRO A 7 -12.87 11.53 -11.39
C PRO A 7 -11.36 11.20 -11.28
N TRP A 8 -10.95 10.47 -10.24
CA TRP A 8 -9.58 9.96 -10.07
C TRP A 8 -9.12 9.03 -11.21
N ARG A 9 -10.06 8.39 -11.92
CA ARG A 9 -9.75 7.49 -13.05
C ARG A 9 -9.14 8.26 -14.23
N LEU A 10 -9.47 9.54 -14.38
CA LEU A 10 -8.95 10.36 -15.46
C LEU A 10 -7.46 10.72 -15.26
N GLU A 11 -7.06 10.99 -14.01
CA GLU A 11 -5.66 11.20 -13.63
C GLU A 11 -4.86 9.90 -13.77
N TYR A 12 -5.47 8.77 -13.41
CA TYR A 12 -4.86 7.45 -13.58
C TYR A 12 -4.52 7.14 -15.05
N ILE A 13 -5.46 7.30 -15.98
CA ILE A 13 -5.25 7.05 -17.42
C ILE A 13 -4.11 7.89 -17.98
N LYS A 14 -3.97 9.14 -17.50
CA LYS A 14 -2.91 10.05 -17.96
C LYS A 14 -1.52 9.69 -17.41
N SER A 15 -1.43 8.91 -16.33
CA SER A 15 -0.18 8.59 -15.62
C SER A 15 0.32 7.16 -15.82
N ALA A 16 -0.42 6.34 -16.57
CA ALA A 16 -0.16 4.89 -16.66
C ALA A 16 1.07 4.53 -17.50
N ASP A 17 1.55 5.44 -18.35
CA ASP A 17 2.60 5.16 -19.35
C ASP A 17 3.96 5.81 -19.04
N ASP A 18 4.10 6.57 -17.94
CA ASP A 18 5.11 7.64 -17.89
C ASP A 18 6.25 7.53 -16.87
N ASP A 19 6.52 6.37 -16.24
CA ASP A 19 7.78 6.30 -15.48
C ASP A 19 8.45 4.91 -15.39
N PRO A 20 9.62 4.71 -16.02
CA PRO A 20 10.48 3.55 -15.76
C PRO A 20 11.17 3.62 -14.38
N ALA A 21 11.02 4.71 -13.62
CA ALA A 21 11.62 4.84 -12.29
C ALA A 21 10.90 4.02 -11.21
N CYS A 22 11.66 3.55 -10.22
CA CYS A 22 11.12 2.80 -9.10
C CYS A 22 10.18 3.67 -8.25
N VAL A 23 8.93 3.26 -8.13
CA VAL A 23 7.88 3.98 -7.39
C VAL A 23 8.23 4.21 -5.92
N PHE A 24 8.97 3.27 -5.31
CA PHE A 24 9.39 3.36 -3.90
C PHE A 24 10.52 4.37 -3.72
N CYS A 25 11.49 4.40 -4.64
CA CYS A 25 12.55 5.42 -4.63
C CYS A 25 11.95 6.82 -4.87
N ALA A 26 11.06 6.94 -5.86
CA ALA A 26 10.37 8.19 -6.14
C ALA A 26 9.50 8.67 -4.96
N ALA A 27 8.99 7.74 -4.13
CA ALA A 27 8.27 8.09 -2.91
C ALA A 27 9.18 8.70 -1.83
N LEU A 28 10.47 8.32 -1.80
CA LEU A 28 11.43 8.85 -0.82
C LEU A 28 11.88 10.28 -1.11
N GLU A 29 11.90 10.68 -2.38
CA GLU A 29 12.38 11.99 -2.83
C GLU A 29 11.30 13.10 -2.81
N GLY A 30 10.02 12.73 -2.72
CA GLY A 30 8.89 13.66 -2.79
C GLY A 30 8.24 13.97 -1.44
N ALA A 31 7.26 14.89 -1.48
CA ALA A 31 6.41 15.17 -0.33
C ALA A 31 5.55 13.94 0.03
N ASP A 32 5.49 13.62 1.32
CA ASP A 32 4.82 12.41 1.79
C ASP A 32 3.34 12.32 1.40
N GLU A 33 2.66 13.47 1.32
CA GLU A 33 1.23 13.53 0.94
C GLU A 33 1.00 13.17 -0.52
N GLU A 34 1.82 13.71 -1.42
CA GLU A 34 1.74 13.44 -2.86
C GLU A 34 2.11 11.99 -3.19
N LYS A 35 3.06 11.44 -2.44
CA LYS A 35 3.59 10.08 -2.63
C LYS A 35 2.87 9.02 -1.79
N LEU A 36 1.82 9.42 -1.07
CA LEU A 36 1.02 8.55 -0.20
C LEU A 36 1.85 7.85 0.90
N VAL A 37 2.97 8.44 1.31
CA VAL A 37 3.81 7.97 2.42
C VAL A 37 3.08 8.27 3.72
N VAL A 38 2.93 7.24 4.54
CA VAL A 38 2.26 7.29 5.85
C VAL A 38 3.30 7.47 6.97
N HIS A 39 4.44 6.80 6.88
CA HIS A 39 5.46 6.87 7.93
C HIS A 39 6.85 6.54 7.38
N ARG A 40 7.89 7.18 7.92
CA ARG A 40 9.29 6.91 7.61
C ARG A 40 10.00 6.45 8.89
N GLY A 41 10.54 5.23 8.87
CA GLY A 41 11.42 4.71 9.91
C GLY A 41 12.88 5.10 9.66
N ALA A 42 13.81 4.31 10.19
CA ALA A 42 15.25 4.49 10.03
C ALA A 42 15.78 3.82 8.74
N GLY A 43 15.35 2.59 8.45
CA GLY A 43 15.76 1.77 7.31
C GLY A 43 14.61 1.29 6.43
N ALA A 44 13.36 1.51 6.85
CA ALA A 44 12.17 1.20 6.08
C ALA A 44 11.10 2.30 6.19
N PHE A 45 10.12 2.26 5.31
CA PHE A 45 9.03 3.23 5.28
C PHE A 45 7.71 2.58 4.85
N VAL A 46 6.62 3.28 5.12
CA VAL A 46 5.24 2.82 4.90
C VAL A 46 4.55 3.79 3.95
N LEU A 47 3.89 3.25 2.93
CA LEU A 47 3.08 4.00 1.98
C LEU A 47 1.83 3.25 1.60
N LEU A 48 0.78 3.95 1.19
CA LEU A 48 -0.42 3.31 0.65
C LEU A 48 -0.16 2.70 -0.72
N ASN A 49 -0.84 1.59 -1.01
CA ASN A 49 -0.89 1.09 -2.36
C ASN A 49 -1.86 1.95 -3.20
N LYS A 50 -1.39 2.48 -4.34
CA LYS A 50 -2.20 3.27 -5.28
C LYS A 50 -3.36 2.47 -5.88
N PHE A 51 -3.25 1.13 -5.91
CA PHE A 51 -4.28 0.20 -6.37
C PHE A 51 -4.65 -0.77 -5.24
N PRO A 52 -5.36 -0.30 -4.20
CA PRO A 52 -5.53 -1.08 -2.99
C PRO A 52 -6.61 -2.17 -3.14
N TYR A 53 -6.38 -3.34 -2.54
CA TYR A 53 -7.37 -4.42 -2.48
C TYR A 53 -8.52 -4.11 -1.50
N ALA A 54 -8.25 -3.27 -0.50
CA ALA A 54 -9.19 -2.77 0.49
C ALA A 54 -8.71 -1.40 0.99
N SER A 55 -9.61 -0.56 1.51
CA SER A 55 -9.23 0.70 2.16
C SER A 55 -8.24 0.43 3.30
N GLY A 56 -7.17 1.22 3.34
CA GLY A 56 -6.07 1.01 4.28
C GLY A 56 -5.01 -0.02 3.84
N HIS A 57 -5.08 -0.58 2.63
CA HIS A 57 -3.98 -1.39 2.10
C HIS A 57 -2.71 -0.54 1.97
N PHE A 58 -1.72 -0.86 2.78
CA PHE A 58 -0.40 -0.25 2.74
C PHE A 58 0.69 -1.27 2.44
N MET A 59 1.85 -0.75 2.05
CA MET A 59 3.06 -1.50 1.83
C MET A 59 4.15 -1.00 2.76
N VAL A 60 5.04 -1.90 3.17
CA VAL A 60 6.27 -1.54 3.89
C VAL A 60 7.46 -1.95 3.03
N ALA A 61 8.35 -1.01 2.76
CA ALA A 61 9.51 -1.23 1.89
C ALA A 61 10.79 -0.72 2.57
N PRO A 62 11.95 -1.36 2.32
CA PRO A 62 13.23 -0.80 2.73
C PRO A 62 13.50 0.51 2.00
N MET A 63 14.25 1.42 2.62
CA MET A 63 14.68 2.66 1.95
C MET A 63 15.65 2.36 0.80
N ARG A 64 16.46 1.31 0.95
CA ARG A 64 17.41 0.86 -0.06
C ARG A 64 16.68 0.17 -1.21
N HIS A 65 17.07 0.52 -2.44
CA HIS A 65 16.57 -0.14 -3.65
C HIS A 65 17.17 -1.53 -3.79
N LEU A 66 16.35 -2.57 -3.64
CA LEU A 66 16.77 -3.96 -3.79
C LEU A 66 15.58 -4.85 -4.19
N GLY A 67 15.76 -5.65 -5.25
CA GLY A 67 14.74 -6.59 -5.74
C GLY A 67 14.87 -8.01 -5.19
N GLU A 68 16.05 -8.36 -4.67
CA GLU A 68 16.30 -9.69 -4.12
C GLU A 68 16.08 -9.69 -2.61
N PHE A 69 15.01 -10.36 -2.17
CA PHE A 69 14.64 -10.45 -0.76
C PHE A 69 15.73 -11.11 0.08
N ALA A 70 16.46 -12.08 -0.48
CA ALA A 70 17.55 -12.76 0.23
C ALA A 70 18.73 -11.83 0.58
N THR A 71 18.76 -10.59 0.07
CA THR A 71 19.81 -9.59 0.35
C THR A 71 19.37 -8.47 1.30
N VAL A 72 18.15 -8.54 1.83
CA VAL A 72 17.67 -7.62 2.87
C VAL A 72 18.45 -7.92 4.16
N SER A 73 18.93 -6.90 4.84
CA SER A 73 19.62 -7.09 6.13
C SER A 73 18.65 -7.50 7.23
N ASP A 74 19.16 -8.13 8.30
CA ASP A 74 18.33 -8.50 9.45
C ASP A 74 17.68 -7.27 10.10
N ASP A 75 18.41 -6.15 10.19
CA ASP A 75 17.89 -4.89 10.73
C ASP A 75 16.74 -4.33 9.89
N GLU A 76 16.89 -4.33 8.55
CA GLU A 76 15.84 -3.93 7.61
C GLU A 76 14.61 -4.85 7.75
N LEU A 77 14.80 -6.18 7.82
CA LEU A 77 13.71 -7.14 7.98
C LEU A 77 12.94 -6.95 9.29
N VAL A 78 13.66 -6.76 10.39
CA VAL A 78 13.06 -6.52 11.72
C VAL A 78 12.26 -5.24 11.71
N GLU A 79 12.80 -4.16 11.16
CA GLU A 79 12.11 -2.89 11.09
C GLU A 79 10.86 -2.95 10.21
N ILE A 80 10.95 -3.59 9.04
CA ILE A 80 9.79 -3.78 8.14
C ILE A 80 8.63 -4.45 8.89
N HIS A 81 8.90 -5.50 9.67
CA HIS A 81 7.86 -6.20 10.42
C HIS A 81 7.37 -5.38 11.63
N ARG A 82 8.22 -4.60 12.28
CA ARG A 82 7.80 -3.66 13.34
C ARG A 82 6.85 -2.60 12.79
N LEU A 83 7.20 -1.99 11.65
CA LEU A 83 6.36 -1.01 10.97
C LEU A 83 5.04 -1.62 10.48
N ALA A 84 5.06 -2.85 9.97
CA ALA A 84 3.83 -3.58 9.63
C ALA A 84 2.91 -3.74 10.85
N GLY A 85 3.48 -4.14 12.00
CA GLY A 85 2.75 -4.23 13.26
C GLY A 85 2.19 -2.88 13.74
N SER A 86 2.96 -1.80 13.60
CA SER A 86 2.50 -0.42 13.90
C SER A 86 1.34 0.00 12.99
N GLY A 87 1.45 -0.25 11.70
CA GLY A 87 0.38 0.02 10.74
C GLY A 87 -0.87 -0.81 10.99
N MET A 88 -0.76 -2.06 11.43
CA MET A 88 -1.92 -2.86 11.85
C MET A 88 -2.63 -2.27 13.07
N ARG A 89 -1.89 -1.70 14.04
CA ARG A 89 -2.49 -0.97 15.17
C ARG A 89 -3.19 0.30 14.72
N ALA A 90 -2.58 1.07 13.83
CA ALA A 90 -3.22 2.25 13.22
C ALA A 90 -4.51 1.86 12.47
N LEU A 91 -4.47 0.81 11.64
CA LEU A 91 -5.65 0.26 10.97
C LEU A 91 -6.75 -0.17 11.95
N SER A 92 -6.37 -0.78 13.08
CA SER A 92 -7.30 -1.17 14.13
C SER A 92 -8.03 0.03 14.74
N ALA A 93 -7.31 1.12 14.99
CA ALA A 93 -7.89 2.36 15.51
C ALA A 93 -8.81 3.06 14.49
N VAL A 94 -8.44 3.02 13.20
CA VAL A 94 -9.15 3.78 12.16
C VAL A 94 -10.36 3.03 11.57
N TYR A 95 -10.22 1.73 11.32
CA TYR A 95 -11.24 0.95 10.58
C TYR A 95 -11.74 -0.31 11.29
N ALA A 96 -11.10 -0.73 12.38
CA ALA A 96 -11.42 -1.98 13.08
C ALA A 96 -11.56 -3.21 12.14
N PRO A 97 -10.55 -3.54 11.32
CA PRO A 97 -10.55 -4.79 10.55
C PRO A 97 -10.65 -6.01 11.44
N GLN A 98 -11.29 -7.06 10.91
CA GLN A 98 -11.44 -8.34 11.62
C GLN A 98 -10.23 -9.25 11.45
N ALA A 99 -9.45 -9.04 10.39
CA ALA A 99 -8.23 -9.78 10.10
C ALA A 99 -7.30 -9.00 9.16
N HIS A 100 -6.10 -9.53 8.91
CA HIS A 100 -5.14 -8.98 7.96
C HIS A 100 -4.52 -10.07 7.10
N ASN A 101 -4.21 -9.76 5.84
CA ASN A 101 -3.27 -10.52 5.03
C ASN A 101 -1.95 -9.77 4.94
N LEU A 102 -0.86 -10.49 5.19
CA LEU A 102 0.50 -10.01 5.03
C LEU A 102 1.20 -10.89 4.01
N GLY A 103 1.93 -10.32 3.05
CA GLY A 103 2.55 -11.12 2.01
C GLY A 103 3.57 -10.39 1.15
N TRP A 104 4.48 -11.19 0.60
CA TRP A 104 5.50 -10.77 -0.37
C TRP A 104 5.25 -11.49 -1.68
N ASN A 105 5.30 -10.76 -2.79
CA ASN A 105 5.40 -11.35 -4.11
C ASN A 105 6.84 -11.18 -4.58
N LEU A 106 7.58 -12.29 -4.71
CA LEU A 106 9.00 -12.27 -5.05
C LEU A 106 9.21 -12.80 -6.47
N GLY A 107 9.61 -11.89 -7.37
CA GLY A 107 9.75 -12.16 -8.80
C GLY A 107 8.46 -11.99 -9.61
N ARG A 108 8.61 -11.72 -10.91
CA ARG A 108 7.49 -11.41 -11.82
C ARG A 108 6.40 -12.49 -11.85
N VAL A 109 6.81 -13.76 -11.85
CA VAL A 109 5.88 -14.91 -11.94
C VAL A 109 5.04 -15.06 -10.67
N ALA A 110 5.57 -14.63 -9.52
CA ALA A 110 4.81 -14.59 -8.27
C ALA A 110 3.80 -13.42 -8.20
N GLY A 111 3.67 -12.63 -9.27
CA GLY A 111 2.74 -11.50 -9.33
C GLY A 111 3.29 -10.20 -8.73
N ALA A 112 4.62 -10.06 -8.63
CA ALA A 112 5.23 -8.79 -8.23
C ALA A 112 5.00 -7.73 -9.32
N GLY A 113 4.23 -6.69 -9.00
CA GLY A 113 4.02 -5.55 -9.89
C GLY A 113 5.26 -4.67 -10.05
N VAL A 114 6.09 -4.62 -9.01
CA VAL A 114 7.42 -3.99 -9.00
C VAL A 114 8.43 -5.05 -8.58
N VAL A 115 9.30 -5.46 -9.49
CA VAL A 115 10.22 -6.58 -9.28
C VAL A 115 11.52 -6.14 -8.60
N ASP A 116 11.96 -4.92 -8.89
CA ASP A 116 13.31 -4.46 -8.51
C ASP A 116 13.35 -3.79 -7.11
N HIS A 117 12.23 -3.75 -6.39
CA HIS A 117 12.14 -3.23 -5.03
C HIS A 117 11.18 -4.06 -4.19
N VAL A 118 11.70 -4.82 -3.23
CA VAL A 118 10.89 -5.69 -2.39
C VAL A 118 10.00 -4.89 -1.45
N HIS A 119 8.77 -5.34 -1.26
CA HIS A 119 7.81 -4.69 -0.38
C HIS A 119 6.83 -5.70 0.23
N LEU A 120 6.55 -5.52 1.51
CA LEU A 120 5.56 -6.29 2.24
C LEU A 120 4.20 -5.63 2.07
N HIS A 121 3.22 -6.36 1.56
CA HIS A 121 1.82 -5.92 1.58
C HIS A 121 1.19 -6.18 2.94
N VAL A 122 0.39 -5.22 3.42
CA VAL A 122 -0.51 -5.38 4.57
C VAL A 122 -1.91 -4.96 4.15
N VAL A 123 -2.82 -5.93 4.09
CA VAL A 123 -4.20 -5.74 3.61
C VAL A 123 -5.17 -6.00 4.76
N PRO A 124 -5.90 -4.99 5.28
CA PRO A 124 -6.97 -5.21 6.25
C PRO A 124 -8.15 -5.94 5.61
N ARG A 125 -8.80 -6.83 6.37
CA ARG A 125 -9.87 -7.71 5.89
C ARG A 125 -11.11 -7.66 6.78
N TRP A 126 -12.27 -7.80 6.15
CA TRP A 126 -13.56 -7.97 6.80
C TRP A 126 -14.33 -9.14 6.17
N ALA A 127 -15.19 -9.77 6.95
CA ALA A 127 -16.15 -10.73 6.44
C ALA A 127 -17.02 -10.04 5.37
N GLY A 128 -16.99 -10.56 4.14
CA GLY A 128 -17.76 -10.02 3.02
C GLY A 128 -17.16 -8.78 2.34
N ASP A 129 -15.89 -8.44 2.59
CA ASP A 129 -15.20 -7.32 1.92
C ASP A 129 -15.01 -7.48 0.40
N THR A 130 -15.31 -8.67 -0.09
CA THR A 130 -15.33 -9.01 -1.51
C THR A 130 -16.76 -9.40 -1.86
N ASN A 131 -17.40 -8.54 -2.66
CA ASN A 131 -18.74 -8.77 -3.17
C ASN A 131 -18.68 -9.35 -4.60
N PHE A 132 -19.82 -9.36 -5.31
CA PHE A 132 -19.89 -9.92 -6.65
C PHE A 132 -19.21 -9.06 -7.73
N MET A 133 -18.95 -7.76 -7.48
CA MET A 133 -18.46 -6.82 -8.49
C MET A 133 -17.07 -7.19 -9.04
N PRO A 134 -16.06 -7.57 -8.23
CA PRO A 134 -14.77 -8.03 -8.75
C PRO A 134 -14.89 -9.30 -9.59
N VAL A 135 -15.80 -10.21 -9.22
CA VAL A 135 -15.93 -11.52 -9.88
C VAL A 135 -16.66 -11.39 -11.22
N LEU A 136 -17.74 -10.60 -11.27
CA LEU A 136 -18.60 -10.51 -12.45
C LEU A 136 -18.22 -9.39 -13.41
N ALA A 137 -17.54 -8.34 -12.92
CA ALA A 137 -17.31 -7.13 -13.68
C ALA A 137 -15.86 -6.63 -13.64
N ASP A 138 -14.96 -7.31 -12.92
CA ASP A 138 -13.58 -6.85 -12.71
C ASP A 138 -13.51 -5.42 -12.14
N VAL A 139 -14.45 -5.10 -11.23
CA VAL A 139 -14.55 -3.79 -10.56
C VAL A 139 -14.47 -3.96 -9.05
N LYS A 140 -13.47 -3.34 -8.43
CA LYS A 140 -13.42 -3.16 -6.97
C LYS A 140 -14.02 -1.82 -6.58
N VAL A 141 -14.96 -1.85 -5.64
CA VAL A 141 -15.53 -0.65 -5.01
C VAL A 141 -14.80 -0.40 -3.70
N LEU A 142 -14.23 0.78 -3.54
CA LEU A 142 -13.53 1.21 -2.33
C LEU A 142 -14.32 2.38 -1.71
N PRO A 143 -14.65 2.31 -0.42
CA PRO A 143 -15.50 3.31 0.23
C PRO A 143 -14.78 4.64 0.53
N GLU A 144 -13.45 4.67 0.51
CA GLU A 144 -12.66 5.83 0.90
C GLU A 144 -11.52 6.11 -0.09
N HIS A 145 -11.27 7.40 -0.34
CA HIS A 145 -10.21 7.87 -1.21
C HIS A 145 -8.83 7.79 -0.53
N LEU A 146 -7.77 7.55 -1.32
CA LEU A 146 -6.40 7.35 -0.83
C LEU A 146 -5.88 8.49 0.04
N VAL A 147 -6.16 9.75 -0.34
CA VAL A 147 -5.73 10.94 0.42
C VAL A 147 -6.33 10.94 1.83
N GLU A 148 -7.61 10.60 1.95
CA GLU A 148 -8.29 10.56 3.25
C GLU A 148 -7.83 9.37 4.09
N THR A 149 -7.64 8.21 3.45
CA THR A 149 -7.04 7.04 4.10
C THR A 149 -5.66 7.36 4.66
N ARG A 150 -4.81 8.04 3.87
CA ARG A 150 -3.46 8.41 4.29
C ARG A 150 -3.52 9.31 5.52
N ARG A 151 -4.33 10.38 5.46
CA ARG A 151 -4.50 11.34 6.55
C ARG A 151 -4.86 10.63 7.85
N LYS A 152 -5.88 9.77 7.83
CA LYS A 152 -6.33 9.00 9.00
C LYS A 152 -5.24 8.08 9.57
N LEU A 153 -4.49 7.39 8.70
CA LEU A 153 -3.42 6.50 9.15
C LEU A 153 -2.22 7.24 9.73
N VAL A 154 -1.86 8.41 9.17
CA VAL A 154 -0.82 9.28 9.74
C VAL A 154 -1.22 9.75 11.13
N GLU A 155 -2.46 10.23 11.29
CA GLU A 155 -2.99 10.70 12.59
C GLU A 155 -3.08 9.60 13.65
N ALA A 156 -3.38 8.37 13.23
CA ALA A 156 -3.48 7.21 14.12
C ALA A 156 -2.18 6.43 14.27
N TRP A 157 -1.07 6.89 13.68
CA TRP A 157 0.18 6.17 13.73
C TRP A 157 0.72 6.16 15.17
N PRO A 158 1.04 4.98 15.74
CA PRO A 158 1.56 4.93 17.10
C PRO A 158 2.95 5.57 17.18
N GLU A 159 3.22 6.25 18.30
CA GLU A 159 4.55 6.75 18.65
C GLU A 159 5.62 5.64 18.67
#